data_AF-A0A535ZPP0-F1
#
_entry.id   AF-A0A535ZPP0-F1
#
_cell.length_a   1.000
_cell.length_b   1.000
_cell.length_c   1.000
_cell.angle_alpha   90.00
_cell.angle_beta   90.00
_cell.angle_gamma   90.00
#
_symmetry.space_group_name_H-M   'P 1'
#
loop_
_entity.id
_entity.type
_entity.pdbx_description
1 polymer ?
#
loop_
_entity_poly.entity_id
_entity_poly.type
_entity_poly.pdbx_seq_one_letter_code
_entity_poly.pdbx_strand_id
1 'polypeptide(L)'
;MNPRRLLLGMLPALGVVAGLAPVSAAAVNVSPLDCAGPNACDIVSVYTTIFWIAMVVLVVVGGLIVFAALRFRRRDDREPSQIHGNTRLELVWTAVPLLIVSFLFLRTTLRMDYVRNGPPPQQTIQVTGIQWAWSFKYPNGKTSFATLTIPAGQVVRLQVTSKDVLHSFWVPRLGGQIYAKPGYQNSGWIEASQPGTYYGQCNELCGLSHWAMTLQVDAVSQTQYQAFLSGALPPGTTAAGEKVSGAAAAAKVNETDELKFQPTTASAKVGDVVEWINTGTAVHNVIFDNRAVPGSESMNEGDTFEIKFTKPGTYSYLCKFHEANNMRGTITVTGG
;
A
#
# COMPACT_ATOMS: atom_id res chain seq x y z
N MET A 1 68.55 -17.76 -25.59
CA MET A 1 68.26 -19.19 -25.87
C MET A 1 67.11 -19.62 -24.97
N ASN A 2 65.96 -19.94 -25.55
CA ASN A 2 64.88 -20.67 -24.89
C ASN A 2 65.23 -22.17 -25.00
N PRO A 3 65.02 -22.99 -23.96
CA PRO A 3 63.92 -23.95 -24.09
C PRO A 3 63.20 -24.34 -22.79
N ARG A 4 61.86 -24.33 -22.88
CA ARG A 4 60.92 -25.43 -22.57
C ARG A 4 61.07 -26.21 -21.24
N ARG A 5 60.02 -26.11 -20.40
CA ARG A 5 59.08 -27.19 -20.01
C ARG A 5 57.97 -26.60 -19.11
N LEU A 6 56.75 -26.38 -19.64
CA LEU A 6 55.58 -27.28 -19.55
C LEU A 6 55.06 -27.50 -18.13
N LEU A 7 53.92 -26.87 -17.80
CA LEU A 7 52.80 -27.54 -17.14
C LEU A 7 51.47 -26.90 -17.56
N LEU A 8 50.63 -27.78 -18.11
CA LEU A 8 49.28 -27.59 -18.59
C LEU A 8 48.33 -27.09 -17.49
N GLY A 9 47.33 -26.32 -17.92
CA GLY A 9 45.94 -26.64 -17.57
C GLY A 9 45.29 -25.71 -16.56
N MET A 10 44.56 -24.73 -17.07
CA MET A 10 43.24 -24.37 -16.54
C MET A 10 42.49 -23.55 -17.60
N LEU A 11 41.62 -24.23 -18.35
CA LEU A 11 40.54 -23.61 -19.13
C LEU A 11 39.47 -23.13 -18.15
N PRO A 12 38.95 -21.90 -18.25
CA PRO A 12 37.71 -21.56 -17.56
C PRO A 12 36.55 -22.21 -18.33
N ALA A 13 35.82 -23.10 -17.65
CA ALA A 13 34.55 -23.59 -18.14
C ALA A 13 33.57 -22.40 -18.23
N LEU A 14 33.26 -21.96 -19.46
CA LEU A 14 32.09 -21.13 -19.71
C LEU A 14 30.85 -21.99 -19.44
N GLY A 15 30.30 -21.85 -18.24
CA GLY A 15 28.97 -22.35 -17.92
C GLY A 15 27.92 -21.50 -18.64
N VAL A 16 27.21 -22.12 -19.58
CA VAL A 16 25.98 -21.59 -20.17
C VAL A 16 24.97 -21.39 -19.05
N VAL A 17 24.74 -20.13 -18.64
CA VAL A 17 23.59 -19.76 -17.81
C VAL A 17 22.40 -19.68 -18.75
N ALA A 18 21.66 -20.80 -18.86
CA ALA A 18 20.37 -20.83 -19.52
C ALA A 18 19.43 -19.83 -18.82
N GLY A 19 18.81 -18.97 -19.61
CA GLY A 19 18.06 -17.80 -19.16
C GLY A 19 16.93 -18.16 -18.21
N LEU A 20 17.08 -17.75 -16.96
CA LEU A 20 15.96 -17.42 -16.09
C LEU A 20 15.43 -16.07 -16.59
N ALA A 21 14.31 -16.07 -17.30
CA ALA A 21 13.57 -14.85 -17.54
C ALA A 21 13.19 -14.28 -16.16
N PRO A 22 13.59 -13.04 -15.82
CA PRO A 22 13.11 -12.43 -14.60
C PRO A 22 11.60 -12.26 -14.77
N VAL A 23 10.82 -12.96 -13.94
CA VAL A 23 9.43 -12.57 -13.69
C VAL A 23 9.52 -11.22 -12.99
N SER A 24 9.53 -10.13 -13.76
CA SER A 24 9.41 -8.80 -13.19
C SER A 24 7.98 -8.69 -12.68
N ALA A 25 7.77 -8.99 -11.40
CA ALA A 25 6.66 -8.37 -10.69
C ALA A 25 6.91 -6.87 -10.82
N ALA A 26 6.12 -6.18 -11.66
CA ALA A 26 6.22 -4.75 -11.82
C ALA A 26 6.18 -4.12 -10.42
N ALA A 27 7.21 -3.36 -10.06
CA ALA A 27 7.31 -2.78 -8.73
C ALA A 27 6.04 -1.98 -8.45
N VAL A 28 5.35 -2.33 -7.37
CA VAL A 28 4.12 -1.66 -6.96
C VAL A 28 4.47 -0.22 -6.60
N ASN A 29 3.92 0.74 -7.33
CA ASN A 29 4.22 2.14 -7.10
C ASN A 29 3.46 2.68 -5.89
N VAL A 30 4.21 2.93 -4.82
CA VAL A 30 3.76 3.53 -3.56
C VAL A 30 4.38 4.91 -3.32
N SER A 31 4.98 5.52 -4.35
CA SER A 31 5.68 6.80 -4.21
C SER A 31 4.70 7.93 -3.88
N PRO A 32 4.89 8.68 -2.78
CA PRO A 32 4.08 9.87 -2.50
C PRO A 32 4.26 10.97 -3.54
N LEU A 33 5.32 10.91 -4.37
CA LEU A 33 5.58 11.88 -5.43
C LEU A 33 4.75 11.63 -6.70
N ASP A 34 4.22 10.41 -6.86
CA ASP A 34 3.31 10.05 -7.95
C ASP A 34 1.86 10.10 -7.44
N CYS A 35 1.32 11.31 -7.35
CA CYS A 35 -0.03 11.53 -6.84
C CYS A 35 -1.10 10.96 -7.78
N ALA A 36 -2.18 10.43 -7.21
CA ALA A 36 -3.32 9.86 -7.92
C ALA A 36 -4.68 10.32 -7.39
N GLY A 37 -4.66 11.27 -6.46
CA GLY A 37 -5.84 11.92 -5.90
C GLY A 37 -5.56 13.40 -5.64
N PRO A 38 -6.59 14.26 -5.61
CA PRO A 38 -6.41 15.70 -5.49
C PRO A 38 -5.75 16.11 -4.16
N ASN A 39 -6.02 15.40 -3.06
CA ASN A 39 -5.36 15.63 -1.78
C ASN A 39 -3.84 15.40 -1.88
N ALA A 40 -3.42 14.23 -2.39
CA ALA A 40 -2.01 13.91 -2.60
C ALA A 40 -1.33 14.90 -3.56
N CYS A 41 -2.00 15.30 -4.65
CA CYS A 41 -1.40 16.24 -5.60
C CYS A 41 -1.17 17.63 -5.00
N ASP A 42 -2.07 18.12 -4.14
CA ASP A 42 -1.86 19.37 -3.40
C ASP A 42 -0.66 19.27 -2.45
N ILE A 43 -0.50 18.13 -1.75
CA ILE A 43 0.66 17.87 -0.89
C ILE A 43 1.95 17.84 -1.71
N VAL A 44 1.96 17.14 -2.85
CA VAL A 44 3.12 17.08 -3.75
C VAL A 44 3.49 18.46 -4.27
N SER A 45 2.53 19.30 -4.64
CA SER A 45 2.79 20.68 -5.07
C SER A 45 3.52 21.50 -3.99
N VAL A 46 3.16 21.33 -2.72
CA VAL A 46 3.88 21.94 -1.57
C VAL A 46 5.30 21.40 -1.48
N TYR A 47 5.44 20.08 -1.49
CA TYR A 47 6.74 19.40 -1.44
C TYR A 47 7.68 19.84 -2.57
N THR A 48 7.22 19.86 -3.83
CA THR A 48 8.02 20.22 -5.00
C THR A 48 8.56 21.65 -4.91
N THR A 49 7.79 22.58 -4.34
CA THR A 49 8.27 23.97 -4.16
C THR A 49 9.32 24.08 -3.07
N ILE A 50 9.12 23.39 -1.94
CA ILE A 50 10.13 23.32 -0.87
C ILE A 50 11.43 22.72 -1.41
N PHE A 51 11.33 21.63 -2.17
CA PHE A 51 12.47 20.95 -2.79
C PHE A 51 13.29 21.91 -3.65
N TRP A 52 12.67 22.64 -4.58
CA TRP A 52 13.42 23.55 -5.47
C TRP A 52 14.02 24.76 -4.74
N ILE A 53 13.33 25.31 -3.74
CA ILE A 53 13.91 26.36 -2.87
C ILE A 53 15.13 25.82 -2.13
N ALA A 54 15.02 24.62 -1.55
CA ALA A 54 16.13 23.97 -0.85
C ALA A 54 17.31 23.70 -1.79
N MET A 55 17.05 23.29 -3.04
CA MET A 55 18.10 23.10 -4.06
C MET A 55 18.84 24.40 -4.40
N VAL A 56 18.13 25.52 -4.52
CA VAL A 56 18.77 26.84 -4.75
C VAL A 56 19.64 27.22 -3.56
N VAL A 57 19.13 27.06 -2.33
CA VAL A 57 19.91 27.34 -1.10
C VAL A 57 21.14 26.45 -1.03
N LEU A 58 21.00 25.15 -1.33
CA LEU A 58 22.09 24.19 -1.34
C LEU A 58 23.19 24.59 -2.33
N VAL A 59 22.82 24.99 -3.56
CA VAL A 59 23.78 25.42 -4.58
C VAL A 59 24.49 26.71 -4.16
N VAL A 60 23.77 27.69 -3.61
CA VAL A 60 24.36 28.96 -3.18
C VAL A 60 25.29 28.75 -1.98
N VAL A 61 24.79 28.16 -0.90
CA VAL A 61 25.58 27.96 0.33
C VAL A 61 26.72 26.98 0.10
N GLY A 62 26.42 25.83 -0.52
CA GLY A 62 27.43 24.83 -0.87
C GLY A 62 28.48 25.40 -1.82
N GLY A 63 28.07 26.16 -2.84
CA GLY A 63 28.96 26.85 -3.76
C GLY A 63 29.87 27.86 -3.06
N LEU A 64 29.34 28.67 -2.14
CA LEU A 64 30.13 29.62 -1.35
C LEU A 64 31.15 28.91 -0.45
N ILE A 65 30.77 27.79 0.18
CA ILE A 65 31.68 26.99 1.00
C ILE A 65 32.80 26.40 0.14
N VAL A 66 32.47 25.79 -1.00
CA VAL A 66 33.47 25.24 -1.93
C VAL A 66 34.38 26.34 -2.46
N PHE A 67 33.80 27.47 -2.86
CA PHE A 67 34.55 28.65 -3.29
C PHE A 67 35.52 29.12 -2.21
N ALA A 68 35.06 29.26 -0.97
CA ALA A 68 35.90 29.70 0.14
C ALA A 68 37.04 28.72 0.41
N ALA A 69 36.74 27.41 0.43
CA ALA A 69 37.72 26.35 0.64
C ALA A 69 38.80 26.32 -0.44
N LEU A 70 38.45 26.61 -1.71
CA LEU A 70 39.40 26.64 -2.82
C LEU A 70 40.17 27.96 -2.91
N ARG A 71 39.48 29.09 -2.74
CA ARG A 71 40.02 30.44 -2.96
C ARG A 71 40.89 30.93 -1.81
N PHE A 72 40.52 30.61 -0.57
CA PHE A 72 41.19 31.06 0.66
C PHE A 72 42.00 29.95 1.33
N ARG A 73 42.33 28.88 0.60
CA ARG A 73 43.26 27.85 1.08
C ARG A 73 44.62 28.47 1.40
N ARG A 74 45.15 28.22 2.60
CA ARG A 74 46.46 28.71 3.04
C ARG A 74 47.57 28.28 2.07
N ARG A 75 48.41 29.22 1.65
CA ARG A 75 49.58 29.00 0.78
C ARG A 75 50.87 29.59 1.33
N ASP A 76 50.76 30.55 2.24
CA ASP A 76 51.87 31.22 2.92
C ASP A 76 51.45 31.61 4.34
N ASP A 77 52.34 32.31 5.05
CA ASP A 77 52.16 32.76 6.43
C ASP A 77 51.65 34.21 6.53
N ARG A 78 51.15 34.79 5.42
CA ARG A 78 50.55 36.13 5.48
C ARG A 78 49.21 36.06 6.21
N GLU A 79 49.04 36.95 7.17
CA GLU A 79 47.77 37.07 7.88
C GLU A 79 46.65 37.57 6.93
N PRO A 80 45.43 37.00 7.01
CA PRO A 80 44.31 37.47 6.22
C PRO A 80 43.80 38.83 6.71
N SER A 81 43.03 39.52 5.87
CA SER A 81 42.39 40.79 6.25
C SER A 81 41.44 40.60 7.45
N GLN A 82 41.66 41.35 8.53
CA GLN A 82 40.89 41.28 9.78
C GLN A 82 39.57 42.07 9.69
N ILE A 83 38.66 41.61 8.83
CA ILE A 83 37.31 42.17 8.70
C ILE A 83 36.38 41.58 9.78
N HIS A 84 35.59 42.43 10.44
CA HIS A 84 34.77 42.02 11.58
C HIS A 84 33.28 41.85 11.24
N GLY A 85 32.82 42.30 10.08
CA GLY A 85 31.42 42.17 9.67
C GLY A 85 31.01 43.12 8.57
N ASN A 86 29.73 43.04 8.19
CA ASN A 86 29.13 43.94 7.22
C ASN A 86 27.63 44.02 7.47
N THR A 87 27.17 45.08 8.12
CA THR A 87 25.76 45.27 8.49
C THR A 87 24.80 45.17 7.31
N ARG A 88 25.21 45.61 6.10
CA ARG A 88 24.35 45.50 4.92
C ARG A 88 24.18 44.05 4.48
N LEU A 89 25.26 43.26 4.51
CA LEU A 89 25.20 41.84 4.20
C LEU A 89 24.40 41.07 5.25
N GLU A 90 24.56 41.47 6.52
CA GLU A 90 23.81 40.92 7.65
C GLU A 90 22.30 41.11 7.49
N LEU A 91 21.86 42.33 7.15
CA LEU A 91 20.45 42.58 6.88
C LEU A 91 19.92 41.72 5.73
N VAL A 92 20.71 41.55 4.66
CA VAL A 92 20.31 40.74 3.50
C VAL A 92 20.15 39.26 3.86
N TRP A 93 21.13 38.66 4.54
CA TRP A 93 21.05 37.23 4.89
C TRP A 93 20.04 36.92 6.00
N THR A 94 19.53 37.92 6.70
CA THR A 94 18.43 37.76 7.66
C THR A 94 17.08 37.92 6.96
N ALA A 95 16.96 38.93 6.08
CA ALA A 95 15.73 39.19 5.35
C ALA A 95 15.39 38.05 4.36
N VAL A 96 16.37 37.50 3.65
CA VAL A 96 16.11 36.47 2.63
C VAL A 96 15.50 35.19 3.24
N PRO A 97 16.07 34.54 4.28
CA PRO A 97 15.46 33.39 4.93
C PRO A 97 14.09 33.71 5.55
N LEU A 98 13.94 34.89 6.14
CA LEU A 98 12.65 35.33 6.69
C LEU A 98 11.57 35.34 5.62
N LEU A 99 11.84 35.97 4.47
CA LEU A 99 10.91 36.01 3.34
C LEU A 99 10.59 34.62 2.78
N ILE A 100 11.60 33.74 2.68
CA ILE A 100 11.41 32.35 2.23
C ILE A 100 10.47 31.61 3.19
N VAL A 101 10.73 31.67 4.49
CA VAL A 101 9.90 30.98 5.51
C VAL A 101 8.49 31.57 5.55
N SER A 102 8.34 32.89 5.49
CA SER A 102 7.02 33.55 5.43
C SER A 102 6.22 33.12 4.19
N PHE A 103 6.86 33.04 3.03
CA PHE A 103 6.23 32.54 1.81
C PHE A 103 5.77 31.09 1.96
N LEU A 104 6.63 30.19 2.45
CA LEU A 104 6.31 28.78 2.68
C LEU A 104 5.19 28.60 3.71
N PHE A 105 5.21 29.40 4.79
CA PHE A 105 4.17 29.40 5.81
C PHE A 105 2.80 29.78 5.23
N LEU A 106 2.72 30.87 4.48
CA LEU A 106 1.47 31.31 3.84
C LEU A 106 0.95 30.24 2.87
N ARG A 107 1.82 29.69 2.02
CA ARG A 107 1.45 28.65 1.07
C ARG A 107 0.90 27.40 1.75
N THR A 108 1.51 26.98 2.85
CA THR A 108 1.11 25.80 3.62
C THR A 108 -0.21 26.05 4.36
N THR A 109 -0.32 27.17 5.08
CA THR A 109 -1.49 27.45 5.92
C THR A 109 -2.77 27.61 5.10
N LEU A 110 -2.68 28.24 3.92
CA LEU A 110 -3.83 28.43 3.03
C LEU A 110 -4.36 27.12 2.42
N ARG A 111 -3.57 26.03 2.45
CA ARG A 111 -3.96 24.70 1.96
C ARG A 111 -4.36 23.73 3.07
N MET A 112 -4.07 24.07 4.33
CA MET A 112 -4.26 23.17 5.47
C MET A 112 -5.72 22.72 5.64
N ASP A 113 -6.67 23.64 5.46
CA ASP A 113 -8.09 23.33 5.57
C ASP A 113 -8.53 22.31 4.50
N TYR A 114 -8.14 22.53 3.24
CA TYR A 114 -8.44 21.60 2.15
C TYR A 114 -7.85 20.21 2.40
N VAL A 115 -6.56 20.13 2.78
CA VAL A 115 -5.89 18.85 3.05
C VAL A 115 -6.57 18.08 4.20
N ARG A 116 -7.02 18.79 5.24
CA ARG A 116 -7.63 18.17 6.44
C ARG A 116 -9.11 17.83 6.25
N ASN A 117 -9.88 18.79 5.76
CA ASN A 117 -11.35 18.74 5.74
C ASN A 117 -11.90 18.35 4.37
N GLY A 118 -11.22 18.70 3.28
CA GLY A 118 -11.61 18.33 1.92
C GLY A 118 -12.98 18.87 1.49
N PRO A 119 -13.41 18.53 0.27
CA PRO A 119 -14.76 18.83 -0.20
C PRO A 119 -15.84 18.06 0.57
N PRO A 120 -17.13 18.42 0.41
CA PRO A 120 -18.23 17.63 0.93
C PRO A 120 -18.16 16.16 0.47
N PRO A 121 -18.18 15.18 1.39
CA PRO A 121 -18.03 13.77 1.04
C PRO A 121 -19.34 13.19 0.52
N GLN A 122 -19.26 12.27 -0.45
CA GLN A 122 -20.43 11.50 -0.91
C GLN A 122 -20.80 10.38 0.06
N GLN A 123 -19.82 9.88 0.83
CA GLN A 123 -20.04 8.86 1.85
C GLN A 123 -18.96 8.90 2.93
N THR A 124 -19.26 8.26 4.07
CA THR A 124 -18.32 8.10 5.18
C THR A 124 -18.10 6.62 5.46
N ILE A 125 -16.82 6.21 5.50
CA ILE A 125 -16.40 4.84 5.82
C ILE A 125 -15.66 4.86 7.16
N GLN A 126 -16.04 3.96 8.06
CA GLN A 126 -15.34 3.77 9.32
C GLN A 126 -14.13 2.86 9.08
N VAL A 127 -12.96 3.32 9.51
CA VAL A 127 -11.68 2.62 9.39
C VAL A 127 -11.20 2.32 10.80
N THR A 128 -10.99 1.04 11.09
CA THR A 128 -10.51 0.59 12.40
C THR A 128 -9.19 -0.15 12.23
N GLY A 129 -8.13 0.35 12.88
CA GLY A 129 -6.87 -0.37 13.06
C GLY A 129 -7.01 -1.44 14.13
N ILE A 130 -6.53 -2.64 13.81
CA ILE A 130 -6.41 -3.78 14.74
C ILE A 130 -5.03 -4.41 14.54
N GLN A 131 -4.45 -5.07 15.54
CA GLN A 131 -3.22 -5.83 15.38
C GLN A 131 -3.48 -7.09 14.53
N TRP A 132 -2.95 -7.25 13.32
CA TRP A 132 -2.21 -6.27 12.47
C TRP A 132 -2.87 -6.15 11.09
N ALA A 133 -4.12 -5.70 11.08
CA ALA A 133 -4.97 -5.55 9.90
C ALA A 133 -5.84 -4.28 9.98
N TRP A 134 -6.46 -3.94 8.85
CA TRP A 134 -7.42 -2.86 8.75
C TRP A 134 -8.82 -3.40 8.55
N SER A 135 -9.80 -2.87 9.28
CA SER A 135 -11.22 -3.13 9.09
C SER A 135 -11.92 -1.89 8.54
N PHE A 136 -12.81 -2.08 7.59
CA PHE A 136 -13.58 -1.05 6.90
C PHE A 136 -15.05 -1.36 7.04
N LYS A 137 -15.84 -0.44 7.60
CA LYS A 137 -17.29 -0.56 7.69
C LYS A 137 -17.97 0.51 6.85
N TYR A 138 -18.79 0.06 5.91
CA TYR A 138 -19.49 0.88 4.93
C TYR A 138 -20.86 1.34 5.46
N PRO A 139 -21.46 2.40 4.88
CA PRO A 139 -22.76 2.92 5.31
C PRO A 139 -23.91 1.90 5.29
N ASN A 140 -23.87 0.94 4.37
CA ASN A 140 -24.87 -0.13 4.26
C ASN A 140 -24.66 -1.27 5.26
N GLY A 141 -23.69 -1.15 6.19
CA GLY A 141 -23.37 -2.17 7.18
C GLY A 141 -22.38 -3.22 6.70
N LYS A 142 -22.04 -3.28 5.40
CA LYS A 142 -21.01 -4.19 4.89
C LYS A 142 -19.69 -3.92 5.60
N THR A 143 -18.93 -4.98 5.88
CA THR A 143 -17.56 -4.88 6.36
C THR A 143 -16.60 -5.47 5.34
N SER A 144 -15.39 -4.92 5.29
CA SER A 144 -14.28 -5.46 4.52
C SER A 144 -13.01 -5.32 5.33
N PHE A 145 -12.03 -6.17 5.07
CA PHE A 145 -10.78 -6.19 5.80
C PHE A 145 -9.61 -6.23 4.82
N ALA A 146 -8.51 -5.60 5.20
CA ALA A 146 -7.28 -5.38 4.41
C ALA A 146 -7.47 -4.56 3.12
N THR A 147 -8.64 -4.60 2.47
CA THR A 147 -8.96 -3.87 1.25
C THR A 147 -10.11 -2.90 1.46
N LEU A 148 -9.85 -1.62 1.19
CA LEU A 148 -10.85 -0.56 1.12
C LEU A 148 -11.29 -0.41 -0.33
N THR A 149 -12.57 -0.62 -0.63
CA THR A 149 -13.12 -0.40 -1.98
C THR A 149 -13.82 0.95 -2.00
N ILE A 150 -13.51 1.81 -2.98
CA ILE A 150 -14.12 3.13 -3.13
C ILE A 150 -14.55 3.37 -4.59
N PRO A 151 -15.57 4.20 -4.85
CA PRO A 151 -15.85 4.68 -6.19
C PRO A 151 -14.80 5.71 -6.61
N ALA A 152 -14.19 5.51 -7.79
CA ALA A 152 -13.26 6.47 -8.37
C ALA A 152 -13.97 7.80 -8.69
N GLY A 153 -13.24 8.91 -8.54
CA GLY A 153 -13.74 10.27 -8.79
C GLY A 153 -14.73 10.79 -7.74
N GLN A 154 -14.82 10.15 -6.57
CA GLN A 154 -15.67 10.60 -5.45
C GLN A 154 -14.88 10.78 -4.17
N VAL A 155 -15.25 11.80 -3.41
CA VAL A 155 -14.69 12.16 -2.11
C VAL A 155 -15.29 11.23 -1.04
N VAL A 156 -14.43 10.44 -0.43
CA VAL A 156 -14.78 9.54 0.66
C VAL A 156 -14.22 10.09 1.97
N ARG A 157 -15.11 10.34 2.94
CA ARG A 157 -14.71 10.65 4.31
C ARG A 157 -14.28 9.36 5.01
N LEU A 158 -13.12 9.40 5.64
CA LEU A 158 -12.64 8.32 6.50
C LEU A 158 -12.79 8.74 7.95
N GLN A 159 -13.47 7.90 8.73
CA GLN A 159 -13.52 7.99 10.18
C GLN A 159 -12.56 6.94 10.73
N VAL A 160 -11.37 7.36 11.12
CA VAL A 160 -10.26 6.47 11.51
C VAL A 160 -10.14 6.36 13.03
N THR A 161 -10.17 5.15 13.57
CA THR A 161 -10.00 4.83 14.99
C THR A 161 -9.19 3.54 15.16
N SER A 162 -8.82 3.19 16.39
CA SER A 162 -8.15 1.93 16.71
C SER A 162 -8.90 1.16 17.79
N LYS A 163 -8.85 -0.18 17.72
CA LYS A 163 -9.38 -1.07 18.75
C LYS A 163 -8.35 -1.39 19.84
N ASP A 164 -7.06 -1.26 19.56
CA ASP A 164 -5.98 -1.74 20.43
C ASP A 164 -4.86 -0.70 20.66
N VAL A 165 -3.89 -0.60 19.76
CA VAL A 165 -2.71 0.27 19.86
C VAL A 165 -2.79 1.43 18.87
N LEU A 166 -1.81 2.33 18.89
CA LEU A 166 -1.70 3.35 17.85
C LEU A 166 -1.37 2.72 16.49
N HIS A 167 -2.06 3.17 15.45
CA HIS A 167 -1.75 2.89 14.05
C HIS A 167 -1.77 4.20 13.25
N SER A 168 -1.30 4.17 12.00
CA SER A 168 -1.44 5.30 11.08
C SER A 168 -1.87 4.79 9.71
N PHE A 169 -3.07 5.18 9.29
CA PHE A 169 -3.64 4.82 8.00
C PHE A 169 -3.01 5.71 6.92
N TRP A 170 -2.25 5.12 5.98
CA TRP A 170 -1.58 5.91 4.96
C TRP A 170 -1.58 5.24 3.58
N VAL A 171 -2.21 5.90 2.60
CA VAL A 171 -2.15 5.57 1.18
C VAL A 171 -1.42 6.71 0.45
N PRO A 172 -0.08 6.61 0.25
CA PRO A 172 0.75 7.75 -0.16
C PRO A 172 0.26 8.48 -1.41
N ARG A 173 -0.25 7.72 -2.39
CA ARG A 173 -0.71 8.28 -3.67
C ARG A 173 -2.08 8.97 -3.60
N LEU A 174 -2.85 8.76 -2.53
CA LEU A 174 -4.21 9.30 -2.40
C LEU A 174 -4.33 10.41 -1.35
N GLY A 175 -3.46 10.46 -0.35
CA GLY A 175 -3.46 11.55 0.62
C GLY A 175 -2.45 11.41 1.76
N GLY A 176 -2.57 12.33 2.71
CA GLY A 176 -1.80 12.31 3.95
C GLY A 176 -2.22 11.18 4.90
N GLN A 177 -1.32 10.84 5.82
CA GLN A 177 -1.58 9.83 6.84
C GLN A 177 -2.59 10.30 7.89
N ILE A 178 -3.36 9.36 8.45
CA ILE A 178 -4.35 9.63 9.50
C ILE A 178 -4.12 8.67 10.66
N TYR A 179 -3.79 9.22 11.83
CA TYR A 179 -3.63 8.41 13.04
C TYR A 179 -4.92 7.72 13.44
N ALA A 180 -4.83 6.41 13.67
CA ALA A 180 -5.85 5.57 14.28
C ALA A 180 -5.53 5.46 15.77
N LYS A 181 -6.37 6.04 16.63
CA LYS A 181 -6.10 6.20 18.06
C LYS A 181 -7.17 5.50 18.90
N PRO A 182 -6.79 4.65 19.87
CA PRO A 182 -7.77 4.06 20.78
C PRO A 182 -8.55 5.14 21.53
N GLY A 183 -9.88 5.00 21.56
CA GLY A 183 -10.77 5.95 22.25
C GLY A 183 -10.92 7.33 21.58
N TYR A 184 -10.36 7.56 20.39
CA TYR A 184 -10.49 8.82 19.68
C TYR A 184 -10.83 8.62 18.20
N GLN A 185 -11.94 9.21 17.77
CA GLN A 185 -12.35 9.20 16.37
C GLN A 185 -11.63 10.30 15.60
N ASN A 186 -10.60 9.91 14.84
CA ASN A 186 -9.96 10.81 13.89
C ASN A 186 -10.74 10.84 12.58
N SER A 187 -10.50 11.87 11.76
CA SER A 187 -11.11 11.98 10.44
C SER A 187 -10.13 12.51 9.41
N GLY A 188 -10.33 12.07 8.17
CA GLY A 188 -9.67 12.61 6.99
C GLY A 188 -10.47 12.23 5.76
N TRP A 189 -9.92 12.43 4.57
CA TRP A 189 -10.63 12.13 3.34
C TRP A 189 -9.67 11.65 2.27
N ILE A 190 -10.18 10.82 1.37
CA ILE A 190 -9.46 10.34 0.20
C ILE A 190 -10.37 10.41 -1.02
N GLU A 191 -9.74 10.54 -2.18
CA GLU A 191 -10.36 10.38 -3.50
C GLU A 191 -9.28 9.81 -4.42
N ALA A 192 -9.65 8.81 -5.23
CA ALA A 192 -8.82 8.34 -6.33
C ALA A 192 -9.40 8.86 -7.64
N SER A 193 -8.64 9.65 -8.39
CA SER A 193 -9.13 10.30 -9.61
C SER A 193 -9.38 9.32 -10.75
N GLN A 194 -8.74 8.14 -10.73
CA GLN A 194 -8.90 7.09 -11.73
C GLN A 194 -9.16 5.74 -11.06
N PRO A 195 -9.87 4.81 -11.73
CA PRO A 195 -9.94 3.43 -11.28
C PRO A 195 -8.56 2.78 -11.23
N GLY A 196 -8.33 1.96 -10.22
CA GLY A 196 -7.06 1.27 -10.02
C GLY A 196 -6.91 0.76 -8.59
N THR A 197 -5.87 -0.03 -8.38
CA THR A 197 -5.46 -0.49 -7.04
C THR A 197 -4.32 0.38 -6.54
N TYR A 198 -4.53 0.99 -5.38
CA TYR A 198 -3.56 1.84 -4.70
C TYR A 198 -3.13 1.17 -3.41
N TYR A 199 -1.83 1.16 -3.15
CA TYR A 199 -1.28 0.50 -1.98
C TYR A 199 -0.84 1.50 -0.93
N GLY A 200 -0.90 1.06 0.32
CA GLY A 200 -0.50 1.80 1.49
C GLY A 200 -0.04 0.85 2.60
N GLN A 201 0.35 1.42 3.72
CA GLN A 201 0.90 0.69 4.87
C GLN A 201 0.52 1.39 6.16
N CYS A 202 0.58 0.66 7.27
CA CYS A 202 0.59 1.29 8.58
C CYS A 202 1.88 2.10 8.75
N ASN A 203 1.77 3.40 9.04
CA ASN A 203 2.92 4.30 9.20
C ASN A 203 3.18 4.71 10.67
N GLU A 204 2.75 3.87 11.62
CA GLU A 204 3.01 4.04 13.05
C GLU A 204 3.33 2.67 13.65
N LEU A 205 4.41 2.56 14.43
CA LEU A 205 4.87 1.28 14.95
C LEU A 205 3.82 0.64 15.87
N CYS A 206 3.21 -0.46 15.41
CA CYS A 206 2.05 -1.09 16.07
C CYS A 206 2.33 -2.51 16.62
N GLY A 207 3.60 -2.95 16.64
CA GLY A 207 4.03 -4.21 17.23
C GLY A 207 4.80 -5.13 16.27
N LEU A 208 4.86 -6.42 16.60
CA LEU A 208 5.74 -7.40 15.94
C LEU A 208 5.49 -7.54 14.43
N SER A 209 4.22 -7.53 14.01
CA SER A 209 3.86 -7.65 12.58
C SER A 209 3.54 -6.31 11.93
N HIS A 210 4.06 -5.20 12.48
CA HIS A 210 3.88 -3.86 11.92
C HIS A 210 4.24 -3.78 10.41
N TRP A 211 5.35 -4.41 10.03
CA TRP A 211 5.83 -4.45 8.64
C TRP A 211 4.85 -5.15 7.66
N ALA A 212 4.04 -6.08 8.17
CA ALA A 212 3.07 -6.85 7.38
C ALA A 212 1.69 -6.18 7.33
N MET A 213 1.47 -5.12 8.11
CA MET A 213 0.22 -4.38 8.19
C MET A 213 0.04 -3.45 6.98
N THR A 214 -0.13 -4.08 5.83
CA THR A 214 -0.34 -3.42 4.53
C THR A 214 -1.80 -3.02 4.36
N LEU A 215 -2.03 -2.16 3.37
CA LEU A 215 -3.34 -1.59 3.06
C LEU A 215 -3.49 -1.54 1.54
N GLN A 216 -4.66 -1.93 1.07
CA GLN A 216 -5.02 -1.83 -0.34
C GLN A 216 -6.28 -1.00 -0.48
N VAL A 217 -6.31 -0.07 -1.44
CA VAL A 217 -7.48 0.67 -1.86
C VAL A 217 -7.81 0.31 -3.31
N ASP A 218 -8.95 -0.35 -3.52
CA ASP A 218 -9.49 -0.62 -4.85
C ASP A 218 -10.45 0.52 -5.23
N ALA A 219 -9.99 1.44 -6.07
CA ALA A 219 -10.84 2.44 -6.69
C ALA A 219 -11.50 1.85 -7.93
N VAL A 220 -12.82 1.76 -7.92
CA VAL A 220 -13.60 1.07 -8.96
C VAL A 220 -14.63 1.99 -9.59
N SER A 221 -15.19 1.59 -10.73
CA SER A 221 -16.34 2.31 -11.30
C SER A 221 -17.55 2.29 -10.36
N GLN A 222 -18.47 3.23 -10.51
CA GLN A 222 -19.69 3.26 -9.69
C GLN A 222 -20.48 1.95 -9.76
N THR A 223 -20.59 1.33 -10.95
CA THR A 223 -21.29 0.05 -11.13
C THR A 223 -20.60 -1.09 -10.39
N GLN A 224 -19.27 -1.17 -10.46
CA GLN A 224 -18.48 -2.16 -9.69
C GLN A 224 -18.61 -1.91 -8.18
N TYR A 225 -18.66 -0.65 -7.76
CA TYR A 225 -18.83 -0.30 -6.35
C TYR A 225 -20.18 -0.78 -5.81
N GLN A 226 -21.27 -0.59 -6.56
CA GLN A 226 -22.59 -1.10 -6.18
C GLN A 226 -22.61 -2.65 -6.16
N ALA A 227 -21.98 -3.30 -7.13
CA ALA A 227 -21.83 -4.75 -7.12
C ALA A 227 -21.10 -5.24 -5.85
N PHE A 228 -19.97 -4.61 -5.50
CA PHE A 228 -19.24 -4.88 -4.26
C PHE A 228 -20.12 -4.71 -3.01
N LEU A 229 -20.87 -3.59 -2.91
CA LEU A 229 -21.74 -3.34 -1.76
C LEU A 229 -22.86 -4.38 -1.62
N SER A 230 -23.38 -4.89 -2.74
CA SER A 230 -24.41 -5.94 -2.78
C SER A 230 -23.87 -7.36 -2.62
N GLY A 231 -22.54 -7.56 -2.69
CA GLY A 231 -21.92 -8.90 -2.74
C GLY A 231 -22.02 -9.59 -4.09
N ALA A 232 -22.49 -8.91 -5.14
CA ALA A 232 -22.51 -9.41 -6.49
C ALA A 232 -21.10 -9.45 -7.11
N LEU A 233 -20.92 -10.32 -8.11
CA LEU A 233 -19.69 -10.34 -8.90
C LEU A 233 -19.52 -9.02 -9.67
N PRO A 234 -18.28 -8.61 -9.99
CA PRO A 234 -18.05 -7.44 -10.82
C PRO A 234 -18.80 -7.54 -12.16
N PRO A 235 -19.36 -6.44 -12.69
CA PRO A 235 -20.02 -6.42 -13.99
C PRO A 235 -19.11 -6.95 -15.11
N GLY A 236 -19.66 -7.82 -15.97
CA GLY A 236 -18.92 -8.46 -17.07
C GLY A 236 -18.15 -9.73 -16.68
N THR A 237 -18.07 -10.06 -15.39
CA THR A 237 -17.48 -11.32 -14.93
C THR A 237 -18.45 -12.47 -15.16
N THR A 238 -18.00 -13.53 -15.84
CA THR A 238 -18.78 -14.77 -15.92
C THR A 238 -18.55 -15.60 -14.67
N ALA A 239 -19.61 -15.85 -13.90
CA ALA A 239 -19.53 -16.67 -12.70
C ALA A 239 -18.98 -18.07 -13.00
N ALA A 240 -18.09 -18.52 -12.13
CA ALA A 240 -17.50 -19.86 -12.13
C ALA A 240 -17.89 -20.67 -10.88
N GLY A 241 -18.57 -20.03 -9.93
CA GLY A 241 -19.18 -20.64 -8.77
C GLY A 241 -20.22 -19.73 -8.14
N GLU A 242 -21.08 -20.32 -7.30
CA GLU A 242 -22.16 -19.65 -6.60
C GLU A 242 -21.99 -19.87 -5.10
N LYS A 243 -22.18 -18.81 -4.30
CA LYS A 243 -22.19 -18.93 -2.84
C LYS A 243 -23.45 -19.68 -2.41
N VAL A 244 -23.27 -20.73 -1.62
CA VAL A 244 -24.35 -21.56 -1.07
C VAL A 244 -24.24 -21.61 0.46
N SER A 245 -25.21 -22.25 1.13
CA SER A 245 -25.18 -22.43 2.58
C SER A 245 -25.91 -23.72 2.96
N GLY A 246 -25.31 -24.49 3.87
CA GLY A 246 -25.89 -25.70 4.44
C GLY A 246 -25.95 -26.88 3.46
N ALA A 247 -25.18 -26.84 2.37
CA ALA A 247 -25.12 -27.93 1.41
C ALA A 247 -24.07 -28.99 1.83
N ALA A 248 -24.29 -30.24 1.43
CA ALA A 248 -23.32 -31.30 1.70
C ALA A 248 -22.01 -31.05 0.92
N ALA A 249 -20.94 -30.75 1.65
CA ALA A 249 -19.64 -30.47 1.07
C ALA A 249 -18.97 -31.76 0.53
N ALA A 250 -18.63 -31.76 -0.75
CA ALA A 250 -17.85 -32.82 -1.39
C ALA A 250 -16.36 -32.73 -1.01
N ALA A 251 -15.87 -31.53 -0.70
CA ALA A 251 -14.54 -31.28 -0.19
C ALA A 251 -14.59 -30.24 0.94
N LYS A 252 -13.70 -30.38 1.92
CA LYS A 252 -13.54 -29.43 3.02
C LYS A 252 -12.11 -28.90 3.07
N VAL A 253 -11.96 -27.61 3.36
CA VAL A 253 -10.67 -26.93 3.53
C VAL A 253 -10.68 -26.20 4.87
N ASN A 254 -9.80 -26.60 5.78
CA ASN A 254 -9.63 -25.97 7.07
C ASN A 254 -8.67 -24.77 6.95
N GLU A 255 -9.06 -23.64 7.54
CA GLU A 255 -8.19 -22.50 7.79
C GLU A 255 -7.65 -22.67 9.22
N THR A 256 -6.32 -22.73 9.36
CA THR A 256 -5.68 -23.17 10.61
C THR A 256 -4.78 -22.08 11.22
N ASP A 257 -4.51 -22.21 12.53
CA ASP A 257 -3.62 -21.29 13.26
C ASP A 257 -2.17 -21.30 12.75
N GLU A 258 -1.77 -22.32 11.98
CA GLU A 258 -0.48 -22.31 11.26
C GLU A 258 -0.48 -21.39 10.03
N LEU A 259 -1.53 -20.59 9.82
CA LEU A 259 -1.70 -19.67 8.71
C LEU A 259 -1.66 -20.39 7.35
N LYS A 260 -2.33 -21.55 7.27
CA LYS A 260 -2.40 -22.39 6.08
C LYS A 260 -3.82 -22.87 5.81
N PHE A 261 -4.10 -23.11 4.53
CA PHE A 261 -5.25 -23.90 4.11
C PHE A 261 -4.88 -25.38 4.12
N GLN A 262 -5.71 -26.21 4.75
CA GLN A 262 -5.52 -27.66 4.87
C GLN A 262 -6.75 -28.42 4.35
N PRO A 263 -6.62 -29.22 3.27
CA PRO A 263 -5.43 -29.34 2.44
C PRO A 263 -5.16 -28.07 1.63
N THR A 264 -3.90 -27.81 1.30
CA THR A 264 -3.51 -26.64 0.47
C THR A 264 -4.04 -26.77 -0.96
N THR A 265 -4.21 -28.00 -1.43
CA THR A 265 -4.85 -28.30 -2.71
C THR A 265 -6.04 -29.21 -2.49
N ALA A 266 -7.17 -28.85 -3.09
CA ALA A 266 -8.41 -29.61 -3.04
C ALA A 266 -8.93 -29.88 -4.45
N SER A 267 -9.77 -30.90 -4.60
CA SER A 267 -10.39 -31.27 -5.88
C SER A 267 -11.89 -31.43 -5.72
N ALA A 268 -12.63 -31.03 -6.74
CA ALA A 268 -14.09 -31.11 -6.81
C ALA A 268 -14.54 -31.36 -8.25
N LYS A 269 -15.80 -31.74 -8.47
CA LYS A 269 -16.42 -31.80 -9.80
C LYS A 269 -17.34 -30.61 -10.02
N VAL A 270 -17.67 -30.31 -11.27
CA VAL A 270 -18.71 -29.33 -11.58
C VAL A 270 -20.02 -29.75 -10.91
N GLY A 271 -20.61 -28.83 -10.15
CA GLY A 271 -21.82 -29.06 -9.36
C GLY A 271 -21.58 -29.40 -7.89
N ASP A 272 -20.34 -29.77 -7.52
CA ASP A 272 -19.98 -30.05 -6.13
C ASP A 272 -19.87 -28.76 -5.31
N VAL A 273 -20.14 -28.90 -4.02
CA VAL A 273 -19.93 -27.85 -3.01
C VAL A 273 -18.61 -28.09 -2.31
N VAL A 274 -17.81 -27.04 -2.19
CA VAL A 274 -16.61 -27.03 -1.35
C VAL A 274 -16.85 -26.09 -0.18
N GLU A 275 -16.54 -26.57 1.03
CA GLU A 275 -16.66 -25.83 2.27
C GLU A 275 -15.28 -25.43 2.78
N TRP A 276 -15.13 -24.17 3.14
CA TRP A 276 -14.04 -23.67 3.96
C TRP A 276 -14.56 -23.45 5.37
N ILE A 277 -13.77 -23.83 6.37
CA ILE A 277 -14.09 -23.63 7.78
C ILE A 277 -12.87 -23.08 8.50
N ASN A 278 -13.07 -22.01 9.26
CA ASN A 278 -12.02 -21.53 10.14
C ASN A 278 -11.98 -22.38 11.40
N THR A 279 -10.92 -23.18 11.53
CA THR A 279 -10.66 -24.05 12.68
C THR A 279 -9.65 -23.45 13.66
N GLY A 280 -9.06 -22.30 13.31
CA GLY A 280 -8.12 -21.57 14.14
C GLY A 280 -8.77 -20.40 14.87
N THR A 281 -7.99 -19.81 15.77
CA THR A 281 -8.31 -18.60 16.53
C THR A 281 -8.04 -17.32 15.74
N ALA A 282 -7.15 -17.38 14.74
CA ALA A 282 -6.88 -16.24 13.86
C ALA A 282 -8.07 -15.96 12.93
N VAL A 283 -8.26 -14.70 12.54
CA VAL A 283 -9.30 -14.33 11.56
C VAL A 283 -8.80 -14.61 10.16
N HIS A 284 -9.62 -15.27 9.34
CA HIS A 284 -9.26 -15.68 7.99
C HIS A 284 -10.30 -15.20 6.96
N ASN A 285 -9.99 -15.39 5.67
CA ASN A 285 -10.93 -15.28 4.56
C ASN A 285 -10.42 -16.05 3.34
N VAL A 286 -11.30 -16.20 2.35
CA VAL A 286 -11.06 -16.87 1.08
C VAL A 286 -11.32 -15.88 -0.05
N ILE A 287 -10.24 -15.41 -0.68
CA ILE A 287 -10.32 -14.48 -1.81
C ILE A 287 -9.73 -15.15 -3.04
N PHE A 288 -10.55 -15.36 -4.07
CA PHE A 288 -10.13 -15.96 -5.34
C PHE A 288 -9.44 -14.94 -6.26
N ASP A 289 -8.33 -15.34 -6.87
CA ASP A 289 -7.48 -14.47 -7.68
C ASP A 289 -8.20 -13.96 -8.94
N ASN A 290 -8.99 -14.82 -9.58
CA ASN A 290 -9.65 -14.51 -10.86
C ASN A 290 -10.96 -13.71 -10.72
N ARG A 291 -11.42 -13.44 -9.48
CA ARG A 291 -12.69 -12.77 -9.14
C ARG A 291 -13.95 -13.36 -9.81
N ALA A 292 -13.84 -14.54 -10.43
CA ALA A 292 -14.94 -15.24 -11.10
C ALA A 292 -15.73 -16.14 -10.14
N VAL A 293 -15.15 -16.42 -8.99
CA VAL A 293 -15.78 -17.11 -7.87
C VAL A 293 -15.98 -16.08 -6.75
N PRO A 294 -17.17 -16.00 -6.12
CA PRO A 294 -17.37 -15.16 -4.95
C PRO A 294 -16.35 -15.51 -3.86
N GLY A 295 -15.82 -14.50 -3.15
CA GLY A 295 -14.99 -14.71 -1.97
C GLY A 295 -15.81 -14.70 -0.68
N SER A 296 -15.20 -15.12 0.42
CA SER A 296 -15.78 -14.96 1.74
C SER A 296 -15.57 -13.55 2.28
N GLU A 297 -16.40 -13.17 3.25
CA GLU A 297 -16.09 -12.05 4.15
C GLU A 297 -15.10 -12.55 5.22
N SER A 298 -14.91 -11.81 6.31
CA SER A 298 -14.08 -12.31 7.42
C SER A 298 -14.73 -13.52 8.08
N MET A 299 -13.92 -14.52 8.36
CA MET A 299 -14.29 -15.76 9.02
C MET A 299 -13.56 -15.83 10.36
N ASN A 300 -14.31 -15.74 11.46
CA ASN A 300 -13.84 -16.00 12.81
C ASN A 300 -13.84 -17.51 13.08
N GLU A 301 -13.31 -17.93 14.23
CA GLU A 301 -13.32 -19.33 14.66
C GLU A 301 -14.73 -19.94 14.54
N GLY A 302 -14.83 -21.05 13.82
CA GLY A 302 -16.07 -21.79 13.56
C GLY A 302 -16.92 -21.29 12.39
N ASP A 303 -16.61 -20.12 11.81
CA ASP A 303 -17.33 -19.62 10.63
C ASP A 303 -17.06 -20.50 9.41
N THR A 304 -18.09 -20.71 8.58
CA THR A 304 -18.00 -21.50 7.34
C THR A 304 -18.31 -20.68 6.10
N PHE A 305 -17.73 -21.10 4.98
CA PHE A 305 -17.95 -20.51 3.67
C PHE A 305 -18.08 -21.60 2.62
N GLU A 306 -19.17 -21.59 1.85
CA GLU A 306 -19.45 -22.65 0.88
C GLU A 306 -19.61 -22.08 -0.53
N ILE A 307 -18.96 -22.74 -1.50
CA ILE A 307 -19.08 -22.44 -2.93
C ILE A 307 -19.49 -23.70 -3.68
N LYS A 308 -20.54 -23.58 -4.50
CA LYS A 308 -20.87 -24.54 -5.55
C LYS A 308 -20.17 -24.15 -6.85
N PHE A 309 -19.24 -24.96 -7.34
CA PHE A 309 -18.54 -24.65 -8.59
C PHE A 309 -19.38 -25.01 -9.81
N THR A 310 -19.50 -24.09 -10.77
CA THR A 310 -20.34 -24.27 -11.96
C THR A 310 -19.52 -24.47 -13.24
N LYS A 311 -18.19 -24.29 -13.17
CA LYS A 311 -17.29 -24.44 -14.32
C LYS A 311 -16.03 -25.22 -13.97
N PRO A 312 -15.54 -26.08 -14.88
CA PRO A 312 -14.27 -26.76 -14.70
C PRO A 312 -13.12 -25.75 -14.78
N GLY A 313 -12.04 -26.01 -14.08
CA GLY A 313 -10.86 -25.14 -14.05
C GLY A 313 -10.09 -25.22 -12.74
N THR A 314 -8.97 -24.52 -12.69
CA THR A 314 -8.15 -24.39 -11.48
C THR A 314 -8.33 -22.99 -10.91
N TYR A 315 -8.75 -22.93 -9.65
CA TYR A 315 -9.06 -21.70 -8.92
C TYR A 315 -8.08 -21.53 -7.78
N SER A 316 -7.18 -20.57 -7.91
CA SER A 316 -6.28 -20.15 -6.84
C SER A 316 -6.94 -19.10 -5.95
N TYR A 317 -6.70 -19.21 -4.66
CA TYR A 317 -7.22 -18.30 -3.64
C TYR A 317 -6.21 -18.09 -2.52
N LEU A 318 -6.41 -17.04 -1.75
CA LEU A 318 -5.54 -16.65 -0.65
C LEU A 318 -6.33 -16.10 0.52
N CYS A 319 -5.70 -16.10 1.70
CA CYS A 319 -6.17 -15.34 2.85
C CYS A 319 -5.50 -13.97 2.85
N LYS A 320 -6.29 -12.90 2.78
CA LYS A 320 -5.78 -11.52 2.73
C LYS A 320 -5.17 -11.06 4.06
N PHE A 321 -5.64 -11.60 5.18
CA PHE A 321 -5.06 -11.30 6.50
C PHE A 321 -3.62 -11.82 6.65
N HIS A 322 -3.32 -12.94 5.99
CA HIS A 322 -2.05 -13.66 6.14
C HIS A 322 -1.34 -13.82 4.79
N GLU A 323 -1.53 -12.87 3.87
CA GLU A 323 -0.89 -12.89 2.55
C GLU A 323 0.63 -12.81 2.68
N ALA A 324 1.14 -12.01 3.65
CA ALA A 324 2.56 -11.92 3.97
C ALA A 324 3.17 -13.24 4.48
N ASN A 325 2.34 -14.13 5.04
CA ASN A 325 2.73 -15.48 5.47
C ASN A 325 2.55 -16.53 4.37
N ASN A 326 2.21 -16.10 3.14
CA ASN A 326 1.97 -16.96 1.99
C ASN A 326 0.83 -17.98 2.20
N MET A 327 -0.22 -17.59 2.92
CA MET A 327 -1.42 -18.41 3.10
C MET A 327 -2.24 -18.47 1.79
N ARG A 328 -1.96 -19.48 0.96
CA ARG A 328 -2.58 -19.68 -0.37
C ARG A 328 -3.10 -21.10 -0.50
N GLY A 329 -4.15 -21.28 -1.30
CA GLY A 329 -4.74 -22.57 -1.62
C GLY A 329 -5.15 -22.66 -3.08
N THR A 330 -5.46 -23.87 -3.54
CA THR A 330 -5.92 -24.09 -4.91
C THR A 330 -6.96 -25.19 -4.97
N ILE A 331 -8.05 -24.95 -5.70
CA ILE A 331 -9.08 -25.95 -6.01
C ILE A 331 -9.01 -26.28 -7.48
N THR A 332 -8.94 -27.57 -7.81
CA THR A 332 -9.09 -28.06 -9.18
C THR A 332 -10.48 -28.65 -9.35
N VAL A 333 -11.27 -28.06 -10.25
CA VAL A 333 -12.61 -28.53 -10.59
C VAL A 333 -12.55 -29.26 -11.91
N THR A 334 -12.85 -30.56 -11.90
CA THR A 334 -12.92 -31.38 -13.12
C THR A 334 -14.32 -31.34 -13.72
N GLY A 335 -14.41 -31.60 -15.03
CA GLY A 335 -15.70 -31.82 -15.70
C GLY A 335 -16.44 -33.00 -15.05
N GLY A 336 -17.75 -32.86 -14.89
CA GLY A 336 -18.64 -33.90 -14.38
C GLY A 336 -18.78 -35.08 -15.34
#